data_AF-A0A7S1V041-F1
#
_entry.id   AF-A0A7S1V041-F1
#
_cell.length_a   1.000
_cell.length_b   1.000
_cell.length_c   1.000
_cell.angle_alpha   90.00
_cell.angle_beta   90.00
_cell.angle_gamma   90.00
#
_symmetry.space_group_name_H-M   'P 1'
#
loop_
_entity.id
_entity.type
_entity.pdbx_description
1 polymer ?
#
loop_
_entity_poly.entity_id
_entity_poly.type
_entity_poly.pdbx_seq_one_letter_code
_entity_poly.pdbx_strand_id
1 'polypeptide(L)'
;PSVMVSASEADEEKPLPFGTLFVHGKRFDAFHVRFRDISRGGMRLVTPHSAEQYALESTRQYDECYGLAFAQQLKNKDIPEGGSKAVNLIDTIGLSDSGKNFVMRKCVKAFTDTILDLIVEDDIVDLYGQKEVLYLGPDEQVIPEDIEWIVKRAAVRGYGTPAAFMSSKPRAGINHKEYGVTSEGVNVYLDVAIRHVLGLNPSEDSFTVKMTGGPDGDVAGNEMKILFREYGDNVKIIGVADHSGCAEDPTGLNREELLRLVHDGLSIANFDGSKLSHDGVVHTCDTPDGVKARNSMHNRLEADAFLPCGGRPNTIDITNYQHFLKPDGTPSSPLIVEGANLFVTAEARQALFDDAGVVIVKDSSANKGGVITSSYEICAAMLLSEDEFFASKEQIVDEVLDKLRELAYMEANMLFREFENFGGSLPKVSQIISECINVATDALTAQLATLTKQDREALLPLFRQHLPKTLADLSFDHVHERVPDQYIQSAISSCLASKMVYKEGTKFIGAQPKEKLAAIALKYIEKEKEIALLKEALADADMPEDKKQTIVDLLEAGGARTSLGVY
;
A
#
# COMPACT_ATOMS: atom_id res chain seq x y z
N PRO A 1 -30.62 17.30 21.85
CA PRO A 1 -31.24 15.98 22.16
C PRO A 1 -30.30 14.86 21.71
N SER A 2 -29.49 14.35 22.65
CA SER A 2 -28.66 13.17 22.44
C SER A 2 -29.56 11.94 22.53
N VAL A 3 -29.76 11.26 21.41
CA VAL A 3 -30.35 9.91 21.42
C VAL A 3 -29.23 8.96 21.77
N MET A 4 -29.16 8.57 23.05
CA MET A 4 -28.36 7.44 23.49
C MET A 4 -28.93 6.17 22.86
N VAL A 5 -28.20 5.59 21.91
CA VAL A 5 -28.35 4.19 21.53
C VAL A 5 -27.33 3.40 22.34
N SER A 6 -27.80 2.39 23.06
CA SER A 6 -26.99 1.54 23.93
C SER A 6 -25.93 0.78 23.12
N ALA A 7 -24.66 1.06 23.39
CA ALA A 7 -23.54 0.28 22.87
C ALA A 7 -23.47 -1.07 23.59
N SER A 8 -23.57 -2.16 22.83
CA SER A 8 -23.13 -3.49 23.26
C SER A 8 -21.60 -3.57 23.18
N GLU A 9 -20.99 -4.36 24.08
CA GLU A 9 -19.55 -4.50 24.33
C GLU A 9 -18.72 -5.15 23.17
N ALA A 10 -18.91 -4.73 21.91
CA ALA A 10 -18.12 -5.21 20.76
C ALA A 10 -17.88 -4.18 19.65
N ASP A 11 -18.14 -2.88 19.88
CA ASP A 11 -17.63 -1.82 19.00
C ASP A 11 -16.32 -1.29 19.61
N GLU A 12 -15.17 -1.74 19.11
CA GLU A 12 -13.97 -0.89 19.17
C GLU A 12 -14.37 0.44 18.53
N GLU A 13 -14.28 1.54 19.30
CA GLU A 13 -14.72 2.86 18.86
C GLU A 13 -14.00 3.22 17.55
N LYS A 14 -14.73 3.18 16.43
CA LYS A 14 -14.16 3.42 15.10
C LYS A 14 -13.38 4.75 15.11
N PRO A 15 -12.10 4.78 14.68
CA PRO A 15 -11.32 6.00 14.69
C PRO A 15 -12.04 7.14 13.98
N LEU A 16 -12.19 8.28 14.67
CA LEU A 16 -12.82 9.46 14.08
C LEU A 16 -11.96 9.97 12.91
N PRO A 17 -12.54 10.19 11.71
CA PRO A 17 -11.83 10.84 10.62
C PRO A 17 -11.37 12.24 11.01
N PHE A 18 -10.23 12.66 10.48
CA PHE A 18 -9.78 14.04 10.60
C PHE A 18 -10.72 15.01 9.88
N GLY A 19 -11.22 14.60 8.70
CA GLY A 19 -12.20 15.37 7.94
C GLY A 19 -13.08 14.49 7.07
N THR A 20 -14.33 14.91 6.91
CA THR A 20 -15.28 14.34 5.96
C THR A 20 -15.89 15.47 5.14
N LEU A 21 -15.76 15.39 3.82
CA LEU A 21 -16.38 16.29 2.87
C LEU A 21 -17.53 15.55 2.19
N PHE A 22 -18.71 16.17 2.14
CA PHE A 22 -19.86 15.66 1.40
C PHE A 22 -20.20 16.63 0.27
N VAL A 23 -20.33 16.10 -0.94
CA VAL A 23 -20.64 16.86 -2.16
C VAL A 23 -21.90 16.29 -2.78
N HIS A 24 -22.88 17.16 -3.04
CA HIS A 24 -24.12 16.81 -3.72
C HIS A 24 -24.23 17.56 -5.05
N GLY A 25 -24.62 16.85 -6.12
CA GLY A 25 -24.84 17.43 -7.43
C GLY A 25 -25.99 16.76 -8.19
N LYS A 26 -26.31 17.29 -9.38
CA LYS A 26 -27.52 16.95 -10.17
C LYS A 26 -27.74 15.44 -10.44
N ARG A 27 -26.69 14.61 -10.38
CA ARG A 27 -26.73 13.16 -10.62
C ARG A 27 -25.72 12.38 -9.78
N PHE A 28 -25.20 12.98 -8.71
CA PHE A 28 -24.23 12.28 -7.88
C PHE A 28 -24.22 12.81 -6.46
N ASP A 29 -23.90 11.90 -5.55
CA ASP A 29 -23.47 12.18 -4.20
C ASP A 29 -22.02 11.70 -4.08
N ALA A 30 -21.18 12.43 -3.36
CA ALA A 30 -19.80 12.02 -3.12
C ALA A 30 -19.36 12.30 -1.69
N PHE A 31 -18.57 11.38 -1.16
CA PHE A 31 -17.82 11.59 0.07
C PHE A 31 -16.33 11.65 -0.24
N HIS A 32 -15.61 12.53 0.47
CA HIS A 32 -14.18 12.42 0.67
C HIS A 32 -13.87 12.33 2.16
N VAL A 33 -13.32 11.20 2.60
CA VAL A 33 -12.95 10.94 4.00
C VAL A 33 -11.44 10.93 4.12
N ARG A 34 -10.89 11.58 5.14
CA ARG A 34 -9.45 11.58 5.42
C ARG A 34 -9.16 11.40 6.90
N PHE A 35 -8.03 10.74 7.20
CA PHE A 35 -7.60 10.47 8.56
C PHE A 35 -6.54 11.43 9.09
N ARG A 36 -5.86 12.21 8.22
CA ARG A 36 -4.94 13.28 8.63
C ARG A 36 -5.14 14.51 7.77
N ASP A 37 -4.54 15.62 8.21
CA ASP A 37 -4.56 16.90 7.50
C ASP A 37 -4.00 16.74 6.08
N ILE A 38 -2.69 16.45 5.99
CA ILE A 38 -2.04 15.99 4.77
C ILE A 38 -2.47 14.55 4.52
N SER A 39 -3.22 14.32 3.44
CA SER A 39 -3.74 13.00 3.12
C SER A 39 -3.80 12.74 1.63
N ARG A 40 -3.72 11.46 1.29
CA ARG A 40 -3.75 10.96 -0.07
C ARG A 40 -4.67 9.75 -0.19
N GLY A 41 -5.44 9.73 -1.27
CA GLY A 41 -6.23 8.55 -1.61
C GLY A 41 -7.01 8.57 -2.91
N GLY A 42 -7.49 7.38 -3.26
CA GLY A 42 -8.11 7.11 -4.56
C GLY A 42 -9.50 7.74 -4.71
N MET A 43 -9.79 8.30 -5.88
CA MET A 43 -11.14 8.67 -6.31
C MET A 43 -11.76 7.50 -7.06
N ARG A 44 -12.86 6.97 -6.53
CA ARG A 44 -13.66 5.89 -7.11
C ARG A 44 -14.97 6.43 -7.65
N LEU A 45 -15.39 5.92 -8.82
CA LEU A 45 -16.74 6.15 -9.33
C LEU A 45 -17.55 4.86 -9.21
N VAL A 46 -18.71 4.95 -8.59
CA VAL A 46 -19.68 3.86 -8.43
C VAL A 46 -20.88 4.18 -9.30
N THR A 47 -21.18 3.29 -10.25
CA THR A 47 -22.18 3.51 -11.31
C THR A 47 -23.19 2.35 -11.34
N PRO A 48 -24.13 2.28 -10.37
CA PRO A 48 -25.10 1.21 -10.28
C PRO A 48 -25.94 1.04 -11.56
N HIS A 49 -26.29 -0.19 -11.90
CA HIS A 49 -27.03 -0.51 -13.12
C HIS A 49 -28.55 -0.46 -12.95
N SER A 50 -29.05 -0.46 -11.72
CA SER A 50 -30.48 -0.42 -11.39
C SER A 50 -30.78 0.51 -10.22
N ALA A 51 -32.06 0.87 -10.07
CA ALA A 51 -32.53 1.72 -8.97
C ALA A 51 -32.37 1.03 -7.61
N GLU A 52 -32.55 -0.29 -7.56
CA GLU A 52 -32.37 -1.10 -6.36
C GLU A 52 -30.90 -1.11 -5.93
N GLN A 53 -29.97 -1.30 -6.88
CA GLN A 53 -28.54 -1.25 -6.58
C GLN A 53 -28.13 0.16 -6.15
N TYR A 54 -28.64 1.20 -6.81
CA TYR A 54 -28.37 2.59 -6.40
C TYR A 54 -28.82 2.87 -4.97
N ALA A 55 -30.02 2.42 -4.59
CA ALA A 55 -30.50 2.57 -3.22
C ALA A 55 -29.59 1.84 -2.22
N LEU A 56 -29.13 0.64 -2.53
CA LEU A 56 -28.21 -0.12 -1.67
C LEU A 56 -26.86 0.60 -1.52
N GLU A 57 -26.22 1.00 -2.62
CA GLU A 57 -24.93 1.71 -2.57
C GLU A 57 -25.05 3.06 -1.87
N SER A 58 -26.16 3.78 -2.07
CA SER A 58 -26.43 5.06 -1.38
C SER A 58 -26.44 4.90 0.15
N THR A 59 -27.04 3.82 0.67
CA THR A 59 -27.06 3.57 2.12
C THR A 59 -25.71 3.22 2.72
N ARG A 60 -24.75 2.75 1.90
CA ARG A 60 -23.43 2.26 2.34
C ARG A 60 -22.26 3.12 1.87
N GLN A 61 -22.52 4.18 1.10
CA GLN A 61 -21.49 4.98 0.45
C GLN A 61 -20.47 5.56 1.44
N TYR A 62 -20.95 6.10 2.57
CA TYR A 62 -20.06 6.63 3.60
C TYR A 62 -19.22 5.52 4.24
N ASP A 63 -19.82 4.38 4.56
CA ASP A 63 -19.12 3.23 5.16
C ASP A 63 -18.05 2.67 4.21
N GLU A 64 -18.33 2.61 2.90
CA GLU A 64 -17.33 2.23 1.88
C GLU A 64 -16.20 3.26 1.85
N CYS A 65 -16.52 4.55 1.77
CA CYS A 65 -15.53 5.62 1.71
C CYS A 65 -14.64 5.63 2.96
N TYR A 66 -15.24 5.52 4.15
CA TYR A 66 -14.55 5.42 5.44
C TYR A 66 -13.66 4.18 5.48
N GLY A 67 -14.20 3.00 5.15
CA GLY A 67 -13.46 1.74 5.20
C GLY A 67 -12.23 1.74 4.29
N LEU A 68 -12.39 2.28 3.07
CA LEU A 68 -11.29 2.43 2.12
C LEU A 68 -10.27 3.48 2.57
N ALA A 69 -10.70 4.61 3.12
CA ALA A 69 -9.81 5.64 3.65
C ALA A 69 -9.01 5.12 4.86
N PHE A 70 -9.64 4.32 5.73
CA PHE A 70 -9.00 3.74 6.90
C PHE A 70 -7.98 2.67 6.49
N ALA A 71 -8.34 1.82 5.53
CA ALA A 71 -7.39 0.87 4.95
C ALA A 71 -6.17 1.58 4.35
N GLN A 72 -6.36 2.75 3.72
CA GLN A 72 -5.23 3.57 3.27
C GLN A 72 -4.43 4.19 4.42
N GLN A 73 -5.05 4.58 5.54
CA GLN A 73 -4.31 5.08 6.71
C GLN A 73 -3.37 4.00 7.28
N LEU A 74 -3.76 2.73 7.23
CA LEU A 74 -2.90 1.62 7.64
C LEU A 74 -1.77 1.35 6.63
N LYS A 75 -1.98 1.61 5.34
CA LYS A 75 -0.96 1.44 4.29
C LYS A 75 0.05 2.59 4.25
N ASN A 76 -0.38 3.80 4.53
CA ASN A 76 0.39 5.02 4.37
C ASN A 76 1.39 5.30 5.52
N LYS A 77 1.61 4.34 6.42
CA LYS A 77 2.46 4.48 7.60
C LYS A 77 3.91 4.93 7.31
N ASP A 78 4.43 4.67 6.12
CA ASP A 78 5.84 4.94 5.75
C ASP A 78 6.09 6.27 5.06
N ILE A 79 5.05 7.06 4.84
CA ILE A 79 5.07 8.23 3.94
C ILE A 79 4.42 9.44 4.60
N PRO A 80 4.62 10.65 4.07
CA PRO A 80 4.13 11.88 4.68
C PRO A 80 2.60 11.98 4.73
N GLU A 81 1.88 11.38 3.78
CA GLU A 81 0.43 11.55 3.65
C GLU A 81 -0.37 10.52 4.45
N GLY A 82 -1.31 10.96 5.28
CA GLY A 82 -2.33 10.06 5.85
C GLY A 82 -3.28 9.47 4.80
N GLY A 83 -4.11 8.52 5.21
CA GLY A 83 -5.08 7.86 4.35
C GLY A 83 -6.31 8.72 4.06
N SER A 84 -6.73 8.77 2.80
CA SER A 84 -8.02 9.33 2.42
C SER A 84 -8.73 8.49 1.35
N LYS A 85 -9.95 8.86 0.98
CA LYS A 85 -10.65 8.26 -0.16
C LYS A 85 -11.73 9.20 -0.64
N ALA A 86 -11.97 9.23 -1.95
CA ALA A 86 -13.18 9.80 -2.52
C ALA A 86 -14.03 8.70 -3.17
N VAL A 87 -15.34 8.67 -2.87
CA VAL A 87 -16.30 7.76 -3.50
C VAL A 87 -17.44 8.57 -4.08
N ASN A 88 -17.56 8.57 -5.42
CA ASN A 88 -18.60 9.27 -6.17
C ASN A 88 -19.65 8.25 -6.61
N LEU A 89 -20.83 8.29 -5.99
CA LEU A 89 -21.99 7.50 -6.40
C LEU A 89 -22.77 8.26 -7.47
N ILE A 90 -22.84 7.72 -8.69
CA ILE A 90 -23.34 8.42 -9.86
C ILE A 90 -24.59 7.72 -10.40
N ASP A 91 -25.70 8.47 -10.49
CA ASP A 91 -26.94 7.99 -11.10
C ASP A 91 -26.82 7.99 -12.63
N THR A 92 -26.57 6.80 -13.16
CA THR A 92 -26.49 6.52 -14.59
C THR A 92 -27.70 5.74 -15.11
N ILE A 93 -28.75 5.57 -14.29
CA ILE A 93 -29.91 4.73 -14.59
C ILE A 93 -30.68 5.32 -15.79
N GLY A 94 -31.04 4.46 -16.73
CA GLY A 94 -31.81 4.83 -17.92
C GLY A 94 -31.01 5.61 -18.98
N LEU A 95 -29.70 5.79 -18.81
CA LEU A 95 -28.84 6.44 -19.81
C LEU A 95 -28.27 5.43 -20.81
N SER A 96 -28.10 5.87 -22.06
CA SER A 96 -27.27 5.17 -23.05
C SER A 96 -25.81 5.14 -22.61
N ASP A 97 -24.97 4.24 -23.12
CA ASP A 97 -23.56 4.16 -22.73
C ASP A 97 -22.78 5.46 -23.01
N SER A 98 -23.11 6.16 -24.09
CA SER A 98 -22.59 7.51 -24.35
C SER A 98 -23.03 8.53 -23.29
N GLY A 99 -24.29 8.45 -22.85
CA GLY A 99 -24.85 9.27 -21.78
C GLY A 99 -24.22 8.96 -20.42
N LYS A 100 -24.02 7.67 -20.11
CA LYS A 100 -23.33 7.23 -18.88
C LYS A 100 -21.93 7.81 -18.83
N ASN A 101 -21.13 7.60 -19.88
CA ASN A 101 -19.78 8.15 -19.97
C ASN A 101 -19.79 9.68 -19.82
N PHE A 102 -20.67 10.39 -20.54
CA PHE A 102 -20.76 11.84 -20.40
C PHE A 102 -21.06 12.29 -18.97
N VAL A 103 -22.03 11.66 -18.31
CA VAL A 103 -22.41 11.98 -16.92
C VAL A 103 -21.27 11.66 -15.95
N MET A 104 -20.61 10.50 -16.08
CA MET A 104 -19.47 10.13 -15.23
C MET A 104 -18.36 11.17 -15.29
N ARG A 105 -17.94 11.56 -16.51
CA ARG A 105 -16.89 12.58 -16.69
C ARG A 105 -17.34 13.95 -16.19
N LYS A 106 -18.65 14.30 -16.28
CA LYS A 106 -19.17 15.55 -15.71
C LYS A 106 -19.18 15.54 -14.18
N CYS A 107 -19.48 14.41 -13.55
CA CYS A 107 -19.44 14.25 -12.10
C CYS A 107 -18.01 14.37 -11.55
N VAL A 108 -17.03 13.74 -12.20
CA VAL A 108 -15.60 13.95 -11.86
C VAL A 108 -15.24 15.43 -11.85
N LYS A 109 -15.66 16.15 -12.90
CA LYS A 109 -15.41 17.59 -13.02
C LYS A 109 -16.07 18.41 -11.93
N ALA A 110 -17.35 18.15 -11.66
CA ALA A 110 -18.11 18.83 -10.63
C ALA A 110 -17.54 18.58 -9.23
N PHE A 111 -17.25 17.32 -8.88
CA PHE A 111 -16.62 16.95 -7.62
C PHE A 111 -15.28 17.68 -7.43
N THR A 112 -14.42 17.63 -8.46
CA THR A 112 -13.10 18.29 -8.43
C THR A 112 -13.23 19.79 -8.22
N ASP A 113 -14.14 20.45 -8.96
CA ASP A 113 -14.38 21.88 -8.77
C ASP A 113 -14.87 22.20 -7.36
N THR A 114 -15.78 21.40 -6.79
CA THR A 114 -16.24 21.60 -5.41
C THR A 114 -15.13 21.40 -4.38
N ILE A 115 -14.25 20.41 -4.55
CA ILE A 115 -13.09 20.26 -3.66
C ILE A 115 -12.17 21.47 -3.77
N LEU A 116 -11.92 21.96 -4.99
CA LEU A 116 -11.10 23.15 -5.20
C LEU A 116 -11.76 24.41 -4.63
N ASP A 117 -13.09 24.56 -4.70
CA ASP A 117 -13.82 25.67 -4.09
C ASP A 117 -13.50 25.79 -2.58
N LEU A 118 -13.36 24.65 -1.89
CA LEU A 118 -13.05 24.63 -0.46
C LEU A 118 -11.59 24.95 -0.13
N ILE A 119 -10.70 24.86 -1.11
CA ILE A 119 -9.25 24.98 -0.90
C ILE A 119 -8.70 26.33 -1.40
N VAL A 120 -9.23 26.83 -2.52
CA VAL A 120 -8.64 27.96 -3.25
C VAL A 120 -9.49 29.24 -3.24
N GLU A 121 -10.76 29.16 -2.86
CA GLU A 121 -11.65 30.34 -2.86
C GLU A 121 -11.67 31.04 -1.49
N ASP A 122 -11.70 32.37 -1.51
CA ASP A 122 -11.75 33.20 -0.31
C ASP A 122 -13.20 33.38 0.21
N ASP A 123 -14.21 33.19 -0.64
CA ASP A 123 -15.64 33.43 -0.35
C ASP A 123 -16.33 32.21 0.31
N ILE A 124 -15.64 31.54 1.23
CA ILE A 124 -16.17 30.40 2.00
C ILE A 124 -16.25 30.73 3.50
N VAL A 125 -17.16 30.05 4.21
CA VAL A 125 -17.17 30.08 5.68
C VAL A 125 -16.13 29.08 6.18
N ASP A 126 -14.90 29.54 6.31
CA ASP A 126 -13.80 28.72 6.85
C ASP A 126 -13.79 28.77 8.39
N LEU A 127 -13.97 27.58 9.00
CA LEU A 127 -13.83 27.37 10.45
C LEU A 127 -12.55 26.62 10.82
N TYR A 128 -11.78 26.15 9.83
CA TYR A 128 -10.54 25.43 10.01
C TYR A 128 -9.37 26.40 10.21
N GLY A 129 -9.36 27.51 9.45
CA GLY A 129 -8.37 28.59 9.62
C GLY A 129 -6.95 28.19 9.23
N GLN A 130 -6.78 27.07 8.52
CA GLN A 130 -5.52 26.59 7.97
C GLN A 130 -5.70 26.24 6.50
N LYS A 131 -4.61 26.31 5.75
CA LYS A 131 -4.63 25.92 4.34
C LYS A 131 -4.85 24.42 4.21
N GLU A 132 -5.83 24.05 3.39
CA GLU A 132 -6.11 22.67 3.06
C GLU A 132 -5.14 22.14 2.00
N VAL A 133 -4.53 20.98 2.26
CA VAL A 133 -3.62 20.31 1.33
C VAL A 133 -4.07 18.86 1.15
N LEU A 134 -4.60 18.56 -0.04
CA LEU A 134 -5.18 17.27 -0.37
C LEU A 134 -4.59 16.73 -1.66
N TYR A 135 -4.39 15.42 -1.71
CA TYR A 135 -3.91 14.73 -2.89
C TYR A 135 -4.84 13.59 -3.26
N LEU A 136 -5.24 13.54 -4.52
CA LEU A 136 -6.07 12.49 -5.08
C LEU A 136 -5.20 11.49 -5.84
N GLY A 137 -5.65 10.25 -5.92
CA GLY A 137 -5.15 9.24 -6.84
C GLY A 137 -6.32 8.64 -7.64
N PRO A 138 -6.06 7.94 -8.76
CA PRO A 138 -7.12 7.24 -9.47
C PRO A 138 -7.55 5.97 -8.71
N ASP A 139 -8.82 5.60 -8.85
CA ASP A 139 -9.37 4.29 -8.50
C ASP A 139 -10.39 3.89 -9.58
N GLU A 140 -11.19 2.85 -9.34
CA GLU A 140 -12.13 2.27 -10.30
C GLU A 140 -12.90 3.32 -11.13
N GLN A 141 -12.87 3.11 -12.46
CA GLN A 141 -13.53 3.91 -13.49
C GLN A 141 -12.99 5.34 -13.71
N VAL A 142 -11.94 5.78 -13.01
CA VAL A 142 -11.19 6.99 -13.35
C VAL A 142 -10.22 6.69 -14.50
N ILE A 143 -10.25 7.51 -15.55
CA ILE A 143 -9.44 7.32 -16.77
C ILE A 143 -8.31 8.36 -16.87
N PRO A 144 -7.26 8.12 -17.68
CA PRO A 144 -6.18 9.09 -17.89
C PRO A 144 -6.65 10.51 -18.25
N GLU A 145 -7.71 10.64 -19.04
CA GLU A 145 -8.29 11.94 -19.43
C GLU A 145 -8.91 12.69 -18.24
N ASP A 146 -9.44 11.97 -17.24
CA ASP A 146 -9.90 12.57 -15.99
C ASP A 146 -8.72 13.11 -15.19
N ILE A 147 -7.64 12.32 -15.05
CA ILE A 147 -6.40 12.70 -14.34
C ILE A 147 -5.83 13.99 -14.93
N GLU A 148 -5.63 14.02 -16.25
CA GLU A 148 -5.11 15.21 -16.93
C GLU A 148 -6.01 16.43 -16.76
N TRP A 149 -7.33 16.24 -16.82
CA TRP A 149 -8.27 17.33 -16.64
C TRP A 149 -8.22 17.89 -15.21
N ILE A 150 -8.15 17.01 -14.19
CA ILE A 150 -8.07 17.40 -12.77
C ILE A 150 -6.84 18.27 -12.52
N VAL A 151 -5.66 17.84 -12.97
CA VAL A 151 -4.40 18.59 -12.80
C VAL A 151 -4.46 19.94 -13.52
N LYS A 152 -4.92 19.97 -14.78
CA LYS A 152 -5.08 21.21 -15.54
C LYS A 152 -6.09 22.15 -14.87
N ARG A 153 -7.16 21.59 -14.30
CA ARG A 153 -8.18 22.38 -13.59
C ARG A 153 -7.63 22.97 -12.29
N ALA A 154 -6.89 22.21 -11.50
CA ALA A 154 -6.22 22.69 -10.29
C ALA A 154 -5.30 23.88 -10.61
N ALA A 155 -4.58 23.84 -11.73
CA ALA A 155 -3.75 24.96 -12.19
C ALA A 155 -4.58 26.21 -12.55
N VAL A 156 -5.66 26.03 -13.31
CA VAL A 156 -6.58 27.13 -13.67
C VAL A 156 -7.24 27.75 -12.44
N ARG A 157 -7.51 26.95 -11.41
CA ARG A 157 -8.12 27.40 -10.14
C ARG A 157 -7.10 27.99 -9.15
N GLY A 158 -5.81 27.95 -9.44
CA GLY A 158 -4.77 28.54 -8.58
C GLY A 158 -4.35 27.66 -7.39
N TYR A 159 -4.56 26.34 -7.45
CA TYR A 159 -3.99 25.42 -6.45
C TYR A 159 -2.46 25.53 -6.43
N GLY A 160 -1.84 25.51 -5.25
CA GLY A 160 -0.42 25.85 -5.09
C GLY A 160 0.54 24.93 -5.85
N THR A 161 0.23 23.63 -5.93
CA THR A 161 1.03 22.62 -6.64
C THR A 161 0.11 21.72 -7.47
N PRO A 162 -0.39 22.21 -8.63
CA PRO A 162 -1.40 21.52 -9.42
C PRO A 162 -0.99 20.11 -9.84
N ALA A 163 0.29 19.94 -10.20
CA ALA A 163 0.85 18.65 -10.61
C ALA A 163 0.82 17.59 -9.50
N ALA A 164 0.79 17.99 -8.23
CA ALA A 164 0.70 17.09 -7.09
C ALA A 164 -0.76 16.75 -6.73
N PHE A 165 -1.74 17.56 -7.15
CA PHE A 165 -3.14 17.40 -6.75
C PHE A 165 -3.75 16.05 -7.14
N MET A 166 -3.29 15.45 -8.24
CA MET A 166 -3.66 14.10 -8.66
C MET A 166 -2.41 13.32 -9.11
N SER A 167 -2.19 12.13 -8.54
CA SER A 167 -1.08 11.24 -8.90
C SER A 167 -1.37 10.39 -10.13
N SER A 168 -0.38 9.58 -10.55
CA SER A 168 -0.43 8.65 -11.68
C SER A 168 -0.64 9.35 -13.03
N LYS A 169 0.00 10.52 -13.19
CA LYS A 169 -0.04 11.29 -14.44
C LYS A 169 0.58 10.47 -15.60
N PRO A 170 -0.02 10.42 -16.80
CA PRO A 170 0.50 9.60 -17.90
C PRO A 170 1.94 9.95 -18.33
N ARG A 171 2.27 11.25 -18.38
CA ARG A 171 3.58 11.74 -18.83
C ARG A 171 4.55 11.95 -17.66
N ALA A 172 4.20 12.86 -16.76
CA ALA A 172 5.02 13.29 -15.62
C ALA A 172 4.70 12.51 -14.33
N GLY A 173 4.33 11.23 -14.46
CA GLY A 173 4.08 10.33 -13.34
C GLY A 173 4.80 9.00 -13.51
N ILE A 174 4.68 8.14 -12.49
CA ILE A 174 5.28 6.80 -12.48
C ILE A 174 4.16 5.80 -12.75
N ASN A 175 4.25 5.07 -13.87
CA ASN A 175 3.20 4.13 -14.25
C ASN A 175 3.33 2.84 -13.44
N HIS A 176 2.34 2.57 -12.57
CA HIS A 176 2.38 1.44 -11.67
C HIS A 176 2.43 0.09 -12.40
N LYS A 177 1.72 -0.04 -13.53
CA LYS A 177 1.66 -1.26 -14.33
C LYS A 177 2.93 -1.49 -15.14
N GLU A 178 3.50 -0.42 -15.68
CA GLU A 178 4.76 -0.48 -16.44
C GLU A 178 5.90 -1.00 -15.55
N TYR A 179 6.03 -0.45 -14.35
CA TYR A 179 7.14 -0.75 -13.43
C TYR A 179 6.84 -1.83 -12.40
N GLY A 180 5.60 -2.34 -12.33
CA GLY A 180 5.22 -3.43 -11.42
C GLY A 180 5.36 -3.09 -9.94
N VAL A 181 5.20 -1.81 -9.57
CA VAL A 181 5.55 -1.27 -8.23
C VAL A 181 4.83 -1.99 -7.07
N THR A 182 3.61 -2.47 -7.30
CA THR A 182 2.85 -3.23 -6.29
C THR A 182 3.44 -4.62 -6.11
N SER A 183 3.77 -5.29 -7.21
CA SER A 183 4.32 -6.65 -7.23
C SER A 183 5.74 -6.72 -6.69
N GLU A 184 6.56 -5.67 -6.88
CA GLU A 184 7.87 -5.57 -6.22
C GLU A 184 7.74 -5.67 -4.68
N GLY A 185 6.71 -5.04 -4.12
CA GLY A 185 6.38 -5.19 -2.70
C GLY A 185 5.96 -6.62 -2.35
N VAL A 186 4.97 -7.17 -3.06
CA VAL A 186 4.46 -8.53 -2.85
C VAL A 186 5.58 -9.56 -2.85
N ASN A 187 6.48 -9.49 -3.83
CA ASN A 187 7.59 -10.41 -3.96
C ASN A 187 8.60 -10.31 -2.79
N VAL A 188 8.87 -9.12 -2.27
CA VAL A 188 9.73 -8.96 -1.08
C VAL A 188 9.11 -9.61 0.15
N TYR A 189 7.81 -9.46 0.36
CA TYR A 189 7.11 -10.15 1.46
C TYR A 189 7.07 -11.66 1.25
N LEU A 190 6.91 -12.12 0.01
CA LEU A 190 6.96 -13.54 -0.33
C LEU A 190 8.34 -14.13 -0.02
N ASP A 191 9.42 -13.46 -0.40
CA ASP A 191 10.80 -13.90 -0.12
C ASP A 191 11.02 -14.15 1.38
N VAL A 192 10.71 -13.12 2.19
CA VAL A 192 10.85 -13.20 3.66
C VAL A 192 9.93 -14.29 4.21
N ALA A 193 8.68 -14.36 3.75
CA ALA A 193 7.72 -15.34 4.25
C ALA A 193 8.12 -16.78 3.92
N ILE A 194 8.66 -17.06 2.73
CA ILE A 194 9.19 -18.39 2.38
C ILE A 194 10.32 -18.78 3.34
N ARG A 195 11.26 -17.88 3.61
CA ARG A 195 12.38 -18.14 4.53
C ARG A 195 11.90 -18.48 5.94
N HIS A 196 10.95 -17.72 6.47
CA HIS A 196 10.47 -17.89 7.85
C HIS A 196 9.47 -19.05 8.01
N VAL A 197 8.57 -19.26 7.04
CA VAL A 197 7.48 -20.24 7.16
C VAL A 197 7.90 -21.62 6.65
N LEU A 198 8.66 -21.66 5.55
CA LEU A 198 9.05 -22.91 4.89
C LEU A 198 10.48 -23.32 5.20
N GLY A 199 11.30 -22.41 5.73
CA GLY A 199 12.73 -22.67 5.98
C GLY A 199 13.54 -22.83 4.69
N LEU A 200 13.01 -22.36 3.56
CA LEU A 200 13.65 -22.45 2.25
C LEU A 200 14.40 -21.16 1.93
N ASN A 201 15.48 -21.28 1.17
CA ASN A 201 16.13 -20.15 0.52
C ASN A 201 15.65 -20.05 -0.93
N PRO A 202 14.77 -19.10 -1.31
CA PRO A 202 14.18 -19.04 -2.66
C PRO A 202 15.19 -18.92 -3.82
N SER A 203 16.41 -18.43 -3.52
CA SER A 203 17.50 -18.35 -4.51
C SER A 203 18.21 -19.69 -4.77
N GLU A 204 17.99 -20.70 -3.93
CA GLU A 204 18.69 -22.00 -3.99
C GLU A 204 17.70 -23.19 -4.05
N ASP A 205 16.58 -23.08 -3.35
CA ASP A 205 15.59 -24.13 -3.19
C ASP A 205 14.37 -23.91 -4.10
N SER A 206 13.84 -25.00 -4.65
CA SER A 206 12.61 -24.93 -5.44
C SER A 206 11.35 -24.80 -4.56
N PHE A 207 10.39 -24.02 -5.02
CA PHE A 207 9.08 -23.84 -4.38
C PHE A 207 7.97 -23.64 -5.43
N THR A 208 6.73 -23.86 -5.01
CA THR A 208 5.54 -23.80 -5.85
C THR A 208 4.62 -22.66 -5.44
N VAL A 209 4.03 -21.99 -6.42
CA VAL A 209 3.04 -20.94 -6.18
C VAL A 209 1.78 -21.18 -7.01
N LYS A 210 0.63 -20.83 -6.43
CA LYS A 210 -0.63 -20.66 -7.16
C LYS A 210 -1.10 -19.21 -6.99
N MET A 211 -1.78 -18.65 -7.99
CA MET A 211 -2.18 -17.24 -7.94
C MET A 211 -3.53 -16.95 -8.61
N THR A 212 -4.25 -15.98 -8.08
CA THR A 212 -5.40 -15.37 -8.78
C THR A 212 -5.01 -14.02 -9.36
N GLY A 213 -5.70 -13.61 -10.42
CA GLY A 213 -5.28 -12.53 -11.31
C GLY A 213 -4.51 -13.10 -12.50
N GLY A 214 -4.79 -12.56 -13.69
CA GLY A 214 -4.29 -13.08 -14.96
C GLY A 214 -2.96 -12.47 -15.38
N PRO A 215 -2.30 -13.07 -16.38
CA PRO A 215 -1.08 -12.51 -16.97
C PRO A 215 -1.29 -11.11 -17.58
N ASP A 216 -2.52 -10.77 -17.98
CA ASP A 216 -2.93 -9.44 -18.45
C ASP A 216 -3.14 -8.40 -17.33
N GLY A 217 -3.22 -8.87 -16.08
CA GLY A 217 -3.44 -8.06 -14.89
C GLY A 217 -2.23 -7.22 -14.51
N ASP A 218 -2.49 -6.12 -13.79
CA ASP A 218 -1.45 -5.24 -13.26
C ASP A 218 -0.56 -5.98 -12.24
N VAL A 219 -1.15 -6.49 -11.15
CA VAL A 219 -0.38 -7.13 -10.08
C VAL A 219 0.08 -8.53 -10.49
N ALA A 220 -0.82 -9.39 -10.96
CA ALA A 220 -0.46 -10.78 -11.29
C ALA A 220 0.54 -10.90 -12.45
N GLY A 221 0.33 -10.16 -13.54
CA GLY A 221 1.28 -10.18 -14.67
C GLY A 221 2.67 -9.65 -14.30
N ASN A 222 2.75 -8.59 -13.49
CA ASN A 222 4.02 -8.10 -12.96
C ASN A 222 4.66 -9.07 -11.97
N GLU A 223 3.87 -9.71 -11.11
CA GLU A 223 4.35 -10.71 -10.17
C GLU A 223 4.99 -11.89 -10.90
N MET A 224 4.39 -12.38 -12.00
CA MET A 224 5.00 -13.42 -12.83
C MET A 224 6.38 -13.00 -13.35
N LYS A 225 6.51 -11.78 -13.89
CA LYS A 225 7.80 -11.27 -14.39
C LYS A 225 8.85 -11.23 -13.27
N ILE A 226 8.46 -10.76 -12.09
CA ILE A 226 9.36 -10.59 -10.94
C ILE A 226 9.77 -11.95 -10.37
N LEU A 227 8.83 -12.88 -10.16
CA LEU A 227 9.12 -14.24 -9.72
C LEU A 227 10.16 -14.91 -10.63
N PHE A 228 9.98 -14.80 -11.96
CA PHE A 228 10.92 -15.37 -12.93
C PHE A 228 12.26 -14.62 -13.00
N ARG A 229 12.28 -13.32 -12.69
CA ARG A 229 13.50 -12.51 -12.62
C ARG A 229 14.35 -12.88 -11.40
N GLU A 230 13.72 -13.01 -10.23
CA GLU A 230 14.40 -13.22 -8.96
C GLU A 230 14.76 -14.69 -8.72
N TYR A 231 13.89 -15.62 -9.12
CA TYR A 231 14.00 -17.04 -8.73
C TYR A 231 14.26 -18.00 -9.89
N GLY A 232 14.10 -17.56 -11.14
CA GLY A 232 14.38 -18.40 -12.32
C GLY A 232 13.63 -19.73 -12.30
N ASP A 233 14.37 -20.84 -12.32
CA ASP A 233 13.82 -22.21 -12.35
C ASP A 233 13.41 -22.72 -10.95
N ASN A 234 13.74 -22.00 -9.87
CA ASN A 234 13.37 -22.39 -8.52
C ASN A 234 11.86 -22.20 -8.27
N VAL A 235 11.24 -21.20 -8.90
CA VAL A 235 9.80 -20.97 -8.76
C VAL A 235 9.00 -21.75 -9.81
N LYS A 236 7.98 -22.46 -9.35
CA LYS A 236 7.01 -23.16 -10.20
C LYS A 236 5.61 -22.59 -10.00
N ILE A 237 5.10 -21.86 -10.99
CA ILE A 237 3.71 -21.39 -10.98
C ILE A 237 2.83 -22.56 -11.43
N ILE A 238 2.17 -23.25 -10.49
CA ILE A 238 1.38 -24.45 -10.78
C ILE A 238 -0.08 -24.16 -11.12
N GLY A 239 -0.54 -22.93 -10.89
CA GLY A 239 -1.92 -22.54 -11.14
C GLY A 239 -2.12 -21.04 -11.23
N VAL A 240 -2.84 -20.61 -12.26
CA VAL A 240 -3.23 -19.21 -12.48
C VAL A 240 -4.72 -19.17 -12.82
N ALA A 241 -5.47 -18.29 -12.16
CA ALA A 241 -6.89 -18.10 -12.43
C ALA A 241 -7.25 -16.62 -12.58
N ASP A 242 -8.01 -16.28 -13.61
CA ASP A 242 -8.48 -14.92 -13.87
C ASP A 242 -9.96 -14.88 -14.29
N HIS A 243 -10.41 -13.77 -14.88
CA HIS A 243 -11.80 -13.63 -15.29
C HIS A 243 -12.20 -14.62 -16.41
N SER A 244 -11.25 -15.05 -17.24
CA SER A 244 -11.43 -15.86 -18.44
C SER A 244 -11.42 -17.37 -18.16
N GLY A 245 -10.72 -17.83 -17.12
CA GLY A 245 -10.51 -19.25 -16.87
C GLY A 245 -9.42 -19.53 -15.83
N CYS A 246 -8.92 -20.76 -15.83
CA CYS A 246 -7.68 -21.14 -15.12
C CYS A 246 -6.79 -22.07 -15.95
N ALA A 247 -5.48 -21.99 -15.72
CA ALA A 247 -4.51 -22.98 -16.16
C ALA A 247 -3.88 -23.64 -14.93
N GLU A 248 -3.71 -24.95 -14.96
CA GLU A 248 -3.21 -25.75 -13.85
C GLU A 248 -2.21 -26.77 -14.40
N ASP A 249 -1.03 -26.86 -13.80
CA ASP A 249 -0.02 -27.87 -14.16
C ASP A 249 0.80 -28.24 -12.91
N PRO A 250 0.69 -29.48 -12.39
CA PRO A 250 1.44 -29.92 -11.21
C PRO A 250 2.97 -29.81 -11.36
N THR A 251 3.48 -29.82 -12.59
CA THR A 251 4.91 -29.69 -12.86
C THR A 251 5.39 -28.24 -12.99
N GLY A 252 4.45 -27.29 -13.02
CA GLY A 252 4.67 -25.87 -13.28
C GLY A 252 4.27 -25.49 -14.70
N LEU A 253 3.47 -24.42 -14.84
CA LEU A 253 3.12 -23.84 -16.12
C LEU A 253 4.38 -23.32 -16.83
N ASN A 254 4.43 -23.49 -18.15
CA ASN A 254 5.58 -23.07 -18.95
C ASN A 254 5.85 -21.56 -18.81
N ARG A 255 7.09 -21.22 -18.40
CA ARG A 255 7.54 -19.86 -18.15
C ARG A 255 7.46 -18.97 -19.38
N GLU A 256 7.97 -19.43 -20.53
CA GLU A 256 7.99 -18.62 -21.75
C GLU A 256 6.57 -18.31 -22.23
N GLU A 257 5.66 -19.27 -22.10
CA GLU A 257 4.26 -19.08 -22.46
C GLU A 257 3.54 -18.10 -21.52
N LEU A 258 3.78 -18.18 -20.20
CA LEU A 258 3.25 -17.18 -19.27
C LEU A 258 3.78 -15.78 -19.59
N LEU A 259 5.09 -15.64 -19.84
CA LEU A 259 5.68 -14.35 -20.23
C LEU A 259 5.10 -13.83 -21.55
N ARG A 260 4.86 -14.70 -22.54
CA ARG A 260 4.18 -14.32 -23.78
C ARG A 260 2.81 -13.72 -23.50
N LEU A 261 1.99 -14.37 -22.68
CA LEU A 261 0.67 -13.85 -22.29
C LEU A 261 0.77 -12.48 -21.61
N VAL A 262 1.73 -12.31 -20.71
CA VAL A 262 1.97 -11.02 -20.04
C VAL A 262 2.34 -9.92 -21.04
N HIS A 263 3.28 -10.21 -21.95
CA HIS A 263 3.74 -9.25 -22.97
C HIS A 263 2.64 -8.88 -23.96
N ASP A 264 1.82 -9.85 -24.36
CA ASP A 264 0.73 -9.66 -25.33
C ASP A 264 -0.55 -9.11 -24.67
N GLY A 265 -0.59 -8.99 -23.33
CA GLY A 265 -1.76 -8.54 -22.59
C GLY A 265 -2.95 -9.50 -22.72
N LEU A 266 -2.69 -10.80 -22.73
CA LEU A 266 -3.69 -11.86 -22.89
C LEU A 266 -4.03 -12.51 -21.56
N SER A 267 -5.30 -12.88 -21.39
CA SER A 267 -5.78 -13.63 -20.23
C SER A 267 -5.36 -15.10 -20.29
N ILE A 268 -5.44 -15.79 -19.15
CA ILE A 268 -4.95 -17.16 -18.97
C ILE A 268 -5.65 -18.20 -19.85
N ALA A 269 -6.89 -17.94 -20.29
CA ALA A 269 -7.59 -18.81 -21.25
C ALA A 269 -6.88 -18.91 -22.61
N ASN A 270 -5.94 -18.01 -22.91
CA ASN A 270 -5.14 -18.02 -24.13
C ASN A 270 -3.84 -18.82 -24.00
N PHE A 271 -3.61 -19.50 -22.87
CA PHE A 271 -2.43 -20.34 -22.66
C PHE A 271 -2.39 -21.49 -23.68
N ASP A 272 -1.26 -21.65 -24.37
CA ASP A 272 -1.03 -22.72 -25.34
C ASP A 272 -0.99 -24.08 -24.64
N GLY A 273 -2.07 -24.86 -24.78
CA GLY A 273 -2.19 -26.19 -24.20
C GLY A 273 -1.11 -27.18 -24.65
N SER A 274 -0.39 -26.93 -25.76
CA SER A 274 0.75 -27.77 -26.18
C SER A 274 1.99 -27.62 -25.28
N LYS A 275 2.01 -26.58 -24.43
CA LYS A 275 3.07 -26.29 -23.45
C LYS A 275 2.82 -26.89 -22.08
N LEU A 276 1.67 -27.52 -21.88
CA LEU A 276 1.32 -28.23 -20.65
C LEU A 276 2.04 -29.57 -20.58
N SER A 277 2.32 -30.02 -19.37
CA SER A 277 2.68 -31.40 -19.09
C SER A 277 1.49 -32.34 -19.34
N HIS A 278 1.71 -33.65 -19.21
CA HIS A 278 0.66 -34.65 -19.35
C HIS A 278 -0.54 -34.42 -18.42
N ASP A 279 -0.29 -33.89 -17.21
CA ASP A 279 -1.33 -33.65 -16.19
C ASP A 279 -1.81 -32.20 -16.16
N GLY A 280 -1.30 -31.35 -17.07
CA GLY A 280 -1.69 -29.96 -17.16
C GLY A 280 -3.00 -29.76 -17.91
N VAL A 281 -3.76 -28.73 -17.54
CA VAL A 281 -5.06 -28.41 -18.13
C VAL A 281 -5.31 -26.90 -18.19
N VAL A 282 -6.01 -26.46 -19.23
CA VAL A 282 -6.60 -25.12 -19.32
C VAL A 282 -8.11 -25.25 -19.34
N HIS A 283 -8.77 -24.56 -18.43
CA HIS A 283 -10.22 -24.46 -18.33
C HIS A 283 -10.68 -23.06 -18.69
N THR A 284 -11.56 -22.92 -19.69
CA THR A 284 -12.22 -21.63 -19.99
C THR A 284 -13.54 -21.50 -19.26
N CYS A 285 -13.95 -20.26 -18.98
CA CYS A 285 -15.23 -19.95 -18.34
C CYS A 285 -16.45 -20.09 -19.28
N ASP A 286 -16.28 -20.63 -20.49
CA ASP A 286 -17.38 -20.89 -21.43
C ASP A 286 -18.22 -22.11 -21.03
N THR A 287 -17.74 -22.91 -20.08
CA THR A 287 -18.40 -24.10 -19.58
C THR A 287 -18.65 -24.03 -18.07
N PRO A 288 -19.72 -24.64 -17.54
CA PRO A 288 -19.95 -24.72 -16.09
C PRO A 288 -18.79 -25.37 -15.32
N ASP A 289 -18.18 -26.41 -15.91
CA ASP A 289 -17.04 -27.10 -15.31
C ASP A 289 -15.80 -26.21 -15.25
N GLY A 290 -15.53 -25.42 -16.30
CA GLY A 290 -14.42 -24.48 -16.28
C GLY A 290 -14.62 -23.31 -15.32
N VAL A 291 -15.86 -22.81 -15.18
CA VAL A 291 -16.20 -21.84 -14.13
C VAL A 291 -15.97 -22.43 -12.74
N LYS A 292 -16.35 -23.69 -12.51
CA LYS A 292 -16.12 -24.39 -11.25
C LYS A 292 -14.62 -24.61 -10.98
N ALA A 293 -13.86 -25.01 -12.00
CA ALA A 293 -12.41 -25.18 -11.91
C ALA A 293 -11.73 -23.86 -11.51
N ARG A 294 -12.02 -22.77 -12.25
CA ARG A 294 -11.51 -21.43 -11.95
C ARG A 294 -11.85 -20.98 -10.54
N ASN A 295 -13.12 -21.10 -10.13
CA ASN A 295 -13.57 -20.65 -8.81
C ASN A 295 -12.99 -21.47 -7.65
N SER A 296 -12.55 -22.70 -7.89
CA SER A 296 -12.02 -23.60 -6.85
C SER A 296 -10.49 -23.75 -6.87
N MET A 297 -9.79 -23.26 -7.91
CA MET A 297 -8.36 -23.46 -8.10
C MET A 297 -7.54 -23.08 -6.86
N HIS A 298 -7.77 -21.88 -6.31
CA HIS A 298 -7.05 -21.38 -5.13
C HIS A 298 -7.27 -22.25 -3.88
N ASN A 299 -8.38 -22.97 -3.79
CA ASN A 299 -8.68 -23.89 -2.68
C ASN A 299 -8.11 -25.29 -2.92
N ARG A 300 -8.16 -25.78 -4.17
CA ARG A 300 -7.87 -27.17 -4.51
C ARG A 300 -6.39 -27.45 -4.79
N LEU A 301 -5.69 -26.55 -5.47
CA LEU A 301 -4.29 -26.80 -5.82
C LEU A 301 -3.41 -26.68 -4.58
N GLU A 302 -2.55 -27.67 -4.38
CA GLU A 302 -1.58 -27.69 -3.28
C GLU A 302 -0.29 -27.00 -3.73
N ALA A 303 0.07 -25.89 -3.08
CA ALA A 303 1.26 -25.11 -3.38
C ALA A 303 1.91 -24.60 -2.09
N ASP A 304 3.20 -24.28 -2.14
CA ASP A 304 3.93 -23.71 -1.00
C ASP A 304 3.40 -22.32 -0.63
N ALA A 305 3.02 -21.51 -1.63
CA ALA A 305 2.39 -20.21 -1.41
C ALA A 305 1.19 -19.94 -2.33
N PHE A 306 0.21 -19.20 -1.79
CA PHE A 306 -0.90 -18.62 -2.55
C PHE A 306 -0.76 -17.10 -2.66
N LEU A 307 -0.79 -16.59 -3.89
CA LEU A 307 -0.71 -15.15 -4.18
C LEU A 307 -2.03 -14.65 -4.77
N PRO A 308 -2.98 -14.15 -3.96
CA PRO A 308 -4.15 -13.48 -4.51
C PRO A 308 -3.74 -12.11 -5.07
N CYS A 309 -3.43 -12.05 -6.36
CA CYS A 309 -3.01 -10.85 -7.10
C CYS A 309 -4.14 -10.29 -8.01
N GLY A 310 -5.36 -10.79 -7.81
CA GLY A 310 -6.57 -10.37 -8.49
C GLY A 310 -7.75 -11.20 -7.99
N GLY A 311 -8.95 -10.91 -8.49
CA GLY A 311 -10.18 -11.57 -8.07
C GLY A 311 -11.13 -10.62 -7.34
N ARG A 312 -12.25 -11.17 -6.87
CA ARG A 312 -13.30 -10.38 -6.22
C ARG A 312 -12.96 -10.19 -4.73
N PRO A 313 -13.25 -9.03 -4.13
CA PRO A 313 -13.23 -8.89 -2.68
C PRO A 313 -14.09 -9.97 -2.01
N ASN A 314 -13.67 -10.41 -0.82
CA ASN A 314 -14.33 -11.42 0.00
C ASN A 314 -14.53 -12.75 -0.75
N THR A 315 -13.57 -13.15 -1.61
CA THR A 315 -13.63 -14.45 -2.30
C THR A 315 -13.50 -15.59 -1.28
N ILE A 316 -12.62 -15.44 -0.30
CA ILE A 316 -12.54 -16.33 0.87
C ILE A 316 -13.14 -15.60 2.07
N ASP A 317 -14.20 -16.16 2.64
CA ASP A 317 -14.92 -15.60 3.78
C ASP A 317 -15.18 -16.67 4.87
N ILE A 318 -15.74 -16.25 6.00
CA ILE A 318 -15.98 -17.13 7.15
C ILE A 318 -16.90 -18.33 6.84
N THR A 319 -17.71 -18.24 5.78
CA THR A 319 -18.64 -19.31 5.38
C THR A 319 -17.97 -20.34 4.48
N ASN A 320 -16.82 -20.02 3.88
CA ASN A 320 -16.19 -20.87 2.86
C ASN A 320 -14.69 -21.16 3.07
N TYR A 321 -14.03 -20.55 4.06
CA TYR A 321 -12.58 -20.70 4.29
C TYR A 321 -12.13 -22.15 4.47
N GLN A 322 -13.00 -23.01 5.00
CA GLN A 322 -12.74 -24.44 5.19
C GLN A 322 -12.45 -25.17 3.87
N HIS A 323 -12.91 -24.66 2.72
CA HIS A 323 -12.57 -25.23 1.42
C HIS A 323 -11.08 -25.11 1.09
N PHE A 324 -10.38 -24.16 1.71
CA PHE A 324 -8.94 -23.99 1.56
C PHE A 324 -8.16 -25.06 2.34
N LEU A 325 -8.83 -25.83 3.21
CA LEU A 325 -8.25 -26.90 4.01
C LEU A 325 -8.44 -28.26 3.32
N LYS A 326 -7.43 -29.10 3.46
CA LYS A 326 -7.42 -30.48 2.99
C LYS A 326 -8.20 -31.38 3.96
N PRO A 327 -8.56 -32.62 3.54
CA PRO A 327 -9.27 -33.56 4.39
C PRO A 327 -8.55 -33.91 5.71
N ASP A 328 -7.23 -33.73 5.77
CA ASP A 328 -6.41 -33.94 6.97
C ASP A 328 -6.34 -32.72 7.91
N GLY A 329 -7.01 -31.62 7.55
CA GLY A 329 -7.03 -30.35 8.29
C GLY A 329 -5.87 -29.41 7.95
N THR A 330 -4.87 -29.85 7.19
CA THR A 330 -3.78 -28.96 6.75
C THR A 330 -4.20 -28.10 5.56
N PRO A 331 -3.64 -26.90 5.36
CA PRO A 331 -4.09 -26.02 4.30
C PRO A 331 -3.57 -26.45 2.92
N SER A 332 -4.27 -26.04 1.87
CA SER A 332 -3.80 -26.18 0.48
C SER A 332 -2.57 -25.33 0.17
N SER A 333 -2.34 -24.25 0.92
CA SER A 333 -1.05 -23.57 1.01
C SER A 333 -0.82 -23.06 2.43
N PRO A 334 0.34 -23.31 3.04
CA PRO A 334 0.66 -22.81 4.38
C PRO A 334 0.85 -21.28 4.42
N LEU A 335 1.16 -20.66 3.27
CA LEU A 335 1.44 -19.23 3.14
C LEU A 335 0.48 -18.55 2.16
N ILE A 336 -0.03 -17.37 2.53
CA ILE A 336 -0.77 -16.45 1.65
C ILE A 336 -0.11 -15.06 1.70
N VAL A 337 0.18 -14.45 0.55
CA VAL A 337 0.67 -13.06 0.45
C VAL A 337 -0.28 -12.25 -0.43
N GLU A 338 -1.02 -11.31 0.18
CA GLU A 338 -2.13 -10.65 -0.49
C GLU A 338 -1.71 -9.46 -1.37
N GLY A 339 -1.61 -9.68 -2.69
CA GLY A 339 -1.41 -8.61 -3.67
C GLY A 339 -2.68 -7.78 -3.96
N ALA A 340 -3.86 -8.41 -3.93
CA ALA A 340 -5.15 -7.78 -4.13
C ALA A 340 -5.77 -7.32 -2.81
N ASN A 341 -6.58 -6.26 -2.88
CA ASN A 341 -7.29 -5.75 -1.72
C ASN A 341 -8.44 -6.69 -1.33
N LEU A 342 -8.53 -7.01 -0.04
CA LEU A 342 -9.67 -7.66 0.59
C LEU A 342 -10.07 -9.01 -0.04
N PHE A 343 -9.12 -9.79 -0.57
CA PHE A 343 -9.44 -11.11 -1.14
C PHE A 343 -9.98 -12.09 -0.07
N VAL A 344 -9.36 -12.10 1.11
CA VAL A 344 -9.79 -12.85 2.29
C VAL A 344 -10.47 -11.90 3.30
N THR A 345 -11.59 -12.27 3.90
CA THR A 345 -12.22 -11.44 4.96
C THR A 345 -11.40 -11.47 6.26
N ALA A 346 -11.62 -10.51 7.16
CA ALA A 346 -10.88 -10.45 8.43
C ALA A 346 -11.10 -11.71 9.28
N GLU A 347 -12.35 -12.17 9.37
CA GLU A 347 -12.75 -13.35 10.12
C GLU A 347 -12.18 -14.63 9.49
N ALA A 348 -12.17 -14.72 8.16
CA ALA A 348 -11.59 -15.86 7.45
C ALA A 348 -10.07 -15.94 7.62
N ARG A 349 -9.35 -14.81 7.61
CA ARG A 349 -7.91 -14.78 7.91
C ARG A 349 -7.63 -15.35 9.30
N GLN A 350 -8.43 -14.94 10.29
CA GLN A 350 -8.26 -15.40 11.66
C GLN A 350 -8.61 -16.89 11.79
N ALA A 351 -9.71 -17.35 11.18
CA ALA A 351 -10.09 -18.76 11.19
C ALA A 351 -9.07 -19.67 10.48
N LEU A 352 -8.50 -19.25 9.34
CA LEU A 352 -7.43 -19.98 8.66
C LEU A 352 -6.16 -20.11 9.53
N PHE A 353 -5.83 -19.07 10.30
CA PHE A 353 -4.74 -19.11 11.25
C PHE A 353 -5.03 -20.04 12.43
N ASP A 354 -6.20 -19.90 13.05
CA ASP A 354 -6.57 -20.67 14.24
C ASP A 354 -6.75 -22.18 13.95
N ASP A 355 -7.36 -22.52 12.81
CA ASP A 355 -7.70 -23.90 12.47
C ASP A 355 -6.55 -24.67 11.82
N ALA A 356 -5.69 -23.97 11.05
CA ALA A 356 -4.71 -24.62 10.18
C ALA A 356 -3.32 -23.97 10.19
N GLY A 357 -3.09 -22.93 11.00
CA GLY A 357 -1.80 -22.26 11.11
C GLY A 357 -1.38 -21.52 9.85
N VAL A 358 -2.33 -21.16 8.97
CA VAL A 358 -2.00 -20.46 7.71
C VAL A 358 -1.40 -19.10 8.03
N VAL A 359 -0.20 -18.86 7.51
CA VAL A 359 0.50 -17.60 7.66
C VAL A 359 0.07 -16.65 6.54
N ILE A 360 -0.50 -15.49 6.90
CA ILE A 360 -1.09 -14.55 5.93
C ILE A 360 -0.44 -13.18 6.04
N VAL A 361 0.32 -12.79 5.03
CA VAL A 361 0.78 -11.40 4.89
C VAL A 361 -0.34 -10.58 4.27
N LYS A 362 -0.94 -9.72 5.10
CA LYS A 362 -2.11 -8.90 4.76
C LYS A 362 -1.79 -7.85 3.69
N ASP A 363 -2.79 -7.54 2.87
CA ASP A 363 -2.75 -6.52 1.81
C ASP A 363 -2.22 -5.14 2.28
N SER A 364 -2.58 -4.70 3.49
CA SER A 364 -2.11 -3.44 4.10
C SER A 364 -0.60 -3.37 4.33
N SER A 365 0.10 -4.49 4.22
CA SER A 365 1.57 -4.57 4.20
C SER A 365 2.05 -4.94 2.79
N ALA A 366 1.55 -6.03 2.22
CA ALA A 366 2.06 -6.63 0.98
C ALA A 366 1.94 -5.72 -0.26
N ASN A 367 0.83 -5.00 -0.42
CA ASN A 367 0.53 -4.26 -1.65
C ASN A 367 0.70 -2.73 -1.55
N LYS A 368 1.41 -2.25 -0.52
CA LYS A 368 1.61 -0.80 -0.29
C LYS A 368 2.50 -0.11 -1.33
N GLY A 369 3.15 -0.86 -2.22
CA GLY A 369 4.11 -0.30 -3.18
C GLY A 369 3.52 0.82 -4.05
N GLY A 370 2.32 0.62 -4.59
CA GLY A 370 1.64 1.65 -5.38
C GLY A 370 1.34 2.94 -4.61
N VAL A 371 1.03 2.86 -3.30
CA VAL A 371 0.83 4.08 -2.52
C VAL A 371 2.17 4.79 -2.35
N ILE A 372 3.23 4.11 -1.94
CA ILE A 372 4.56 4.73 -1.76
C ILE A 372 5.05 5.39 -3.07
N THR A 373 4.92 4.73 -4.22
CA THR A 373 5.23 5.32 -5.53
C THR A 373 4.47 6.64 -5.77
N SER A 374 3.17 6.67 -5.45
CA SER A 374 2.38 7.89 -5.59
C SER A 374 2.85 9.01 -4.65
N SER A 375 3.37 8.69 -3.46
CA SER A 375 3.96 9.69 -2.55
C SER A 375 5.23 10.30 -3.16
N TYR A 376 6.10 9.47 -3.73
CA TYR A 376 7.29 9.96 -4.42
C TYR A 376 6.95 10.77 -5.68
N GLU A 377 5.87 10.44 -6.39
CA GLU A 377 5.36 11.28 -7.48
C GLU A 377 4.87 12.64 -6.98
N ILE A 378 4.19 12.69 -5.84
CA ILE A 378 3.76 13.95 -5.19
C ILE A 378 4.99 14.79 -4.80
N CYS A 379 5.99 14.18 -4.15
CA CYS A 379 7.25 14.84 -3.80
C CYS A 379 7.96 15.38 -5.05
N ALA A 380 8.08 14.57 -6.11
CA ALA A 380 8.69 14.97 -7.36
C ALA A 380 7.96 16.14 -8.02
N ALA A 381 6.62 16.12 -8.01
CA ALA A 381 5.79 17.19 -8.57
C ALA A 381 5.87 18.52 -7.79
N MET A 382 6.24 18.48 -6.51
CA MET A 382 6.52 19.70 -5.73
C MET A 382 7.95 20.18 -5.96
N LEU A 383 8.92 19.26 -6.00
CA LEU A 383 10.34 19.59 -6.04
C LEU A 383 10.86 19.90 -7.45
N LEU A 384 10.31 19.30 -8.51
CA LEU A 384 10.81 19.44 -9.88
C LEU A 384 9.73 19.98 -10.82
N SER A 385 10.15 20.70 -11.86
CA SER A 385 9.33 20.92 -13.04
C SER A 385 9.15 19.62 -13.84
N GLU A 386 8.14 19.57 -14.71
CA GLU A 386 7.90 18.39 -15.56
C GLU A 386 9.10 18.05 -16.44
N ASP A 387 9.82 19.06 -16.96
CA ASP A 387 10.99 18.87 -17.82
C ASP A 387 12.19 18.31 -17.03
N GLU A 388 12.43 18.81 -15.81
CA GLU A 388 13.47 18.29 -14.91
C GLU A 388 13.18 16.84 -14.51
N PHE A 389 11.93 16.53 -14.15
CA PHE A 389 11.52 15.17 -13.83
C PHE A 389 11.71 14.24 -15.02
N PHE A 390 11.27 14.66 -16.22
CA PHE A 390 11.39 13.84 -17.43
C PHE A 390 12.85 13.54 -17.78
N ALA A 391 13.74 14.53 -17.64
CA ALA A 391 15.17 14.35 -17.91
C ALA A 391 15.85 13.31 -17.02
N SER A 392 15.30 13.05 -15.83
CA SER A 392 15.88 12.13 -14.84
C SER A 392 14.93 10.96 -14.49
N LYS A 393 13.85 10.76 -15.28
CA LYS A 393 12.74 9.88 -14.91
C LYS A 393 13.19 8.44 -14.68
N GLU A 394 14.00 7.88 -15.57
CA GLU A 394 14.49 6.51 -15.48
C GLU A 394 15.23 6.27 -14.17
N GLN A 395 16.22 7.12 -13.87
CA GLN A 395 16.99 7.02 -12.63
C GLN A 395 16.14 7.25 -11.37
N ILE A 396 15.20 8.21 -11.39
CA ILE A 396 14.29 8.44 -10.26
C ILE A 396 13.41 7.21 -10.03
N VAL A 397 12.90 6.58 -11.10
CA VAL A 397 12.07 5.38 -10.98
C VAL A 397 12.86 4.21 -10.41
N ASP A 398 14.08 3.97 -10.88
CA ASP A 398 14.94 2.90 -10.32
C ASP A 398 15.19 3.11 -8.82
N GLU A 399 15.52 4.34 -8.41
CA GLU A 399 15.71 4.68 -7.01
C GLU A 399 14.41 4.60 -6.19
N VAL A 400 13.23 4.85 -6.80
CA VAL A 400 11.93 4.59 -6.17
C VAL A 400 11.75 3.09 -5.95
N LEU A 401 12.06 2.23 -6.94
CA LEU A 401 11.96 0.78 -6.78
C LEU A 401 12.90 0.26 -5.67
N ASP A 402 14.10 0.83 -5.54
CA ASP A 402 15.00 0.54 -4.41
C ASP A 402 14.36 0.88 -3.07
N LYS A 403 13.77 2.09 -2.95
CA LYS A 403 13.07 2.51 -1.73
C LYS A 403 11.86 1.65 -1.40
N LEU A 404 11.09 1.24 -2.41
CA LEU A 404 9.97 0.32 -2.23
C LEU A 404 10.42 -1.00 -1.62
N ARG A 405 11.47 -1.60 -2.19
CA ARG A 405 12.02 -2.87 -1.72
C ARG A 405 12.60 -2.74 -0.31
N GLU A 406 13.32 -1.65 -0.02
CA GLU A 406 13.85 -1.33 1.31
C GLU A 406 12.72 -1.26 2.37
N LEU A 407 11.67 -0.46 2.11
CA LEU A 407 10.54 -0.28 3.02
C LEU A 407 9.69 -1.55 3.18
N ALA A 408 9.53 -2.35 2.12
CA ALA A 408 8.86 -3.64 2.19
C ALA A 408 9.68 -4.63 3.03
N TYR A 409 10.99 -4.68 2.81
CA TYR A 409 11.90 -5.58 3.53
C TYR A 409 11.95 -5.26 5.02
N MET A 410 12.04 -3.98 5.40
CA MET A 410 12.03 -3.58 6.81
C MET A 410 10.74 -3.98 7.52
N GLU A 411 9.57 -3.72 6.91
CA GLU A 411 8.29 -4.12 7.49
C GLU A 411 8.14 -5.64 7.54
N ALA A 412 8.52 -6.37 6.49
CA ALA A 412 8.46 -7.83 6.45
C ALA A 412 9.30 -8.46 7.58
N ASN A 413 10.55 -8.02 7.76
CA ASN A 413 11.41 -8.51 8.84
C ASN A 413 10.83 -8.17 10.21
N MET A 414 10.31 -6.95 10.40
CA MET A 414 9.66 -6.59 11.67
C MET A 414 8.45 -7.48 11.94
N LEU A 415 7.62 -7.72 10.93
CA LEU A 415 6.40 -8.48 11.02
C LEU A 415 6.66 -9.94 11.41
N PHE A 416 7.65 -10.59 10.80
CA PHE A 416 8.08 -11.94 11.18
C PHE A 416 8.80 -11.98 12.53
N ARG A 417 9.65 -11.00 12.84
CA ARG A 417 10.29 -10.87 14.16
C ARG A 417 9.26 -10.76 15.29
N GLU A 418 8.20 -9.96 15.11
CA GLU A 418 7.14 -9.81 16.11
C GLU A 418 6.29 -11.10 16.23
N PHE A 419 5.99 -11.74 15.10
CA PHE A 419 5.29 -13.02 15.05
C PHE A 419 6.02 -14.13 15.80
N GLU A 420 7.32 -14.28 15.58
CA GLU A 420 8.14 -15.30 16.24
C GLU A 420 8.29 -15.06 17.74
N ASN A 421 8.42 -13.79 18.15
CA ASN A 421 8.64 -13.44 19.55
C ASN A 421 7.35 -13.45 20.39
N PHE A 422 6.20 -13.10 19.80
CA PHE A 422 4.95 -12.86 20.54
C PHE A 422 3.77 -13.74 20.10
N GLY A 423 3.89 -14.45 18.98
CA GLY A 423 2.80 -15.23 18.40
C GLY A 423 1.64 -14.38 17.88
N GLY A 424 0.49 -15.02 17.68
CA GLY A 424 -0.71 -14.41 17.08
C GLY A 424 -0.66 -14.40 15.56
N SER A 425 -1.72 -13.88 14.91
CA SER A 425 -1.81 -13.88 13.44
C SER A 425 -1.06 -12.68 12.84
N LEU A 426 -0.34 -12.89 11.73
CA LEU A 426 0.36 -11.81 11.00
C LEU A 426 -0.56 -10.64 10.61
N PRO A 427 -1.83 -10.84 10.21
CA PRO A 427 -2.75 -9.73 9.96
C PRO A 427 -2.95 -8.81 11.17
N LYS A 428 -3.00 -9.37 12.40
CA LYS A 428 -3.10 -8.57 13.63
C LYS A 428 -1.79 -7.85 13.93
N VAL A 429 -0.65 -8.50 13.72
CA VAL A 429 0.68 -7.89 13.87
C VAL A 429 0.85 -6.70 12.90
N SER A 430 0.50 -6.86 11.62
CA SER A 430 0.50 -5.80 10.59
C SER A 430 -0.31 -4.58 11.03
N GLN A 431 -1.50 -4.80 11.61
CA GLN A 431 -2.33 -3.73 12.12
C GLN A 431 -1.65 -3.01 13.31
N ILE A 432 -1.11 -3.75 14.29
CA ILE A 432 -0.41 -3.18 15.45
C ILE A 432 0.80 -2.35 15.00
N ILE A 433 1.59 -2.83 14.04
CA ILE A 433 2.72 -2.07 13.46
C ILE A 433 2.22 -0.74 12.89
N SER A 434 1.18 -0.80 12.06
CA SER A 434 0.59 0.38 11.42
C SER A 434 0.07 1.38 12.46
N GLU A 435 -0.61 0.91 13.50
CA GLU A 435 -1.11 1.73 14.62
C GLU A 435 0.03 2.36 15.41
N CYS A 436 1.09 1.61 15.73
CA CYS A 436 2.26 2.14 16.44
C CYS A 436 2.94 3.26 15.66
N ILE A 437 3.16 3.06 14.35
CA ILE A 437 3.76 4.08 13.48
C ILE A 437 2.84 5.31 13.43
N ASN A 438 1.54 5.13 13.20
CA ASN A 438 0.59 6.24 13.12
C ASN A 438 0.55 7.06 14.42
N VAL A 439 0.50 6.40 15.59
CA VAL A 439 0.49 7.09 16.90
C VAL A 439 1.80 7.84 17.15
N ALA A 440 2.95 7.24 16.79
CA ALA A 440 4.24 7.91 16.91
C ALA A 440 4.36 9.11 15.95
N THR A 441 3.88 8.98 14.71
CA THR A 441 3.80 10.07 13.71
C THR A 441 2.95 11.22 14.23
N ASP A 442 1.77 10.95 14.81
CA ASP A 442 0.90 12.01 15.33
C ASP A 442 1.54 12.78 16.47
N ALA A 443 2.17 12.06 17.41
CA ALA A 443 2.88 12.66 18.53
C ALA A 443 4.03 13.55 18.02
N LEU A 444 4.81 13.05 17.04
CA LEU A 444 5.90 13.79 16.43
C LEU A 444 5.40 15.04 15.70
N THR A 445 4.36 14.93 14.87
CA THR A 445 3.79 16.07 14.14
C THR A 445 3.34 17.18 15.10
N ALA A 446 2.64 16.82 16.19
CA ALA A 446 2.22 17.78 17.21
C ALA A 446 3.43 18.44 17.90
N GLN A 447 4.48 17.69 18.18
CA GLN A 447 5.70 18.22 18.82
C GLN A 447 6.50 19.11 17.88
N LEU A 448 6.66 18.73 16.60
CA LEU A 448 7.40 19.51 15.60
C LEU A 448 6.81 20.90 15.41
N ALA A 449 5.48 21.04 15.50
CA ALA A 449 4.80 22.34 15.42
C ALA A 449 5.24 23.32 16.53
N THR A 450 5.77 22.82 17.66
CA THR A 450 6.22 23.62 18.80
C THR A 450 7.73 23.90 18.80
N LEU A 451 8.50 23.22 17.95
CA LEU A 451 9.95 23.36 17.91
C LEU A 451 10.40 24.68 17.29
N THR A 452 11.59 25.15 17.68
CA THR A 452 12.19 26.31 17.03
C THR A 452 12.49 25.99 15.56
N LYS A 453 12.63 27.03 14.71
CA LYS A 453 13.04 26.82 13.32
C LYS A 453 14.37 26.04 13.26
N GLN A 454 15.35 26.42 14.08
CA GLN A 454 16.66 25.78 14.10
C GLN A 454 16.58 24.26 14.41
N ASP A 455 15.76 23.87 15.39
CA ASP A 455 15.61 22.46 15.74
C ASP A 455 14.92 21.67 14.63
N ARG A 456 13.95 22.28 13.93
CA ARG A 456 13.32 21.68 12.74
C ARG A 456 14.30 21.51 11.59
N GLU A 457 15.15 22.50 11.31
CA GLU A 457 16.19 22.40 10.27
C GLU A 457 17.17 21.25 10.55
N ALA A 458 17.50 20.99 11.83
CA ALA A 458 18.40 19.91 12.22
C ALA A 458 17.85 18.49 11.92
N LEU A 459 16.54 18.39 11.63
CA LEU A 459 15.83 17.16 11.27
C LEU A 459 15.60 17.01 9.77
N LEU A 460 15.81 18.05 8.95
CA LEU A 460 15.65 17.97 7.49
C LEU A 460 16.45 16.85 6.81
N PRO A 461 17.64 16.43 7.28
CA PRO A 461 18.32 15.28 6.69
C PRO A 461 17.47 14.00 6.66
N LEU A 462 16.52 13.83 7.59
CA LEU A 462 15.58 12.71 7.56
C LEU A 462 14.67 12.75 6.32
N PHE A 463 14.11 13.93 6.01
CA PHE A 463 13.30 14.09 4.81
C PHE A 463 14.16 13.93 3.55
N ARG A 464 15.38 14.48 3.54
CA ARG A 464 16.30 14.31 2.40
C ARG A 464 16.62 12.84 2.12
N GLN A 465 16.88 12.04 3.16
CA GLN A 465 17.20 10.61 3.04
C GLN A 465 16.02 9.74 2.63
N HIS A 466 14.80 10.20 2.91
CA HIS A 466 13.57 9.52 2.51
C HIS A 466 13.34 9.57 0.99
N LEU A 467 13.74 10.66 0.34
CA LEU A 467 13.57 10.86 -1.09
C LEU A 467 14.53 9.98 -1.91
N PRO A 468 14.16 9.64 -3.16
CA PRO A 468 15.12 9.17 -4.16
C PRO A 468 16.32 10.12 -4.24
N LYS A 469 17.52 9.55 -4.33
CA LYS A 469 18.78 10.30 -4.25
C LYS A 469 18.85 11.40 -5.31
N THR A 470 18.52 11.07 -6.55
CA THR A 470 18.49 12.01 -7.67
C THR A 470 17.49 13.13 -7.45
N LEU A 471 16.30 12.80 -6.93
CA LEU A 471 15.29 13.81 -6.60
C LEU A 471 15.81 14.78 -5.53
N ALA A 472 16.43 14.25 -4.48
CA ALA A 472 17.02 15.07 -3.41
C ALA A 472 18.17 15.94 -3.92
N ASP A 473 19.07 15.39 -4.72
CA ASP A 473 20.24 16.11 -5.24
C ASP A 473 19.86 17.25 -6.20
N LEU A 474 18.75 17.11 -6.94
CA LEU A 474 18.32 18.12 -7.91
C LEU A 474 17.66 19.35 -7.29
N SER A 475 16.91 19.21 -6.18
CA SER A 475 16.09 20.33 -5.70
C SER A 475 15.87 20.43 -4.20
N PHE A 476 16.49 19.59 -3.37
CA PHE A 476 16.27 19.68 -1.92
C PHE A 476 16.76 20.99 -1.30
N ASP A 477 17.72 21.68 -1.93
CA ASP A 477 18.16 23.01 -1.50
C ASP A 477 17.05 24.07 -1.57
N HIS A 478 16.01 23.83 -2.39
CA HIS A 478 14.83 24.68 -2.54
C HIS A 478 13.60 24.15 -1.78
N VAL A 479 13.77 23.20 -0.86
CA VAL A 479 12.65 22.50 -0.20
C VAL A 479 11.67 23.44 0.49
N HIS A 480 12.15 24.46 1.21
CA HIS A 480 11.30 25.44 1.91
C HIS A 480 10.56 26.40 0.97
N GLU A 481 11.03 26.55 -0.26
CA GLU A 481 10.38 27.40 -1.26
C GLU A 481 9.28 26.64 -2.02
N ARG A 482 9.48 25.34 -2.23
CA ARG A 482 8.65 24.51 -3.12
C ARG A 482 7.69 23.58 -2.41
N VAL A 483 8.03 23.13 -1.20
CA VAL A 483 7.26 22.14 -0.44
C VAL A 483 6.56 22.84 0.74
N PRO A 484 5.25 22.60 0.95
CA PRO A 484 4.54 23.18 2.10
C PRO A 484 5.16 22.76 3.44
N ASP A 485 5.27 23.71 4.39
CA ASP A 485 5.80 23.45 5.74
C ASP A 485 5.11 22.29 6.46
N GLN A 486 3.79 22.14 6.30
CA GLN A 486 3.02 21.03 6.87
C GLN A 486 3.45 19.67 6.29
N TYR A 487 3.79 19.64 4.99
CA TYR A 487 4.27 18.43 4.33
C TYR A 487 5.68 18.06 4.79
N ILE A 488 6.58 19.05 4.92
CA ILE A 488 7.94 18.83 5.48
C ILE A 488 7.85 18.24 6.90
N GLN A 489 6.97 18.78 7.74
CA GLN A 489 6.75 18.27 9.10
C GLN A 489 6.20 16.83 9.09
N SER A 490 5.24 16.55 8.22
CA SER A 490 4.65 15.20 8.08
C SER A 490 5.69 14.19 7.56
N ALA A 491 6.57 14.61 6.66
CA ALA A 491 7.65 13.77 6.15
C ALA A 491 8.68 13.44 7.23
N ILE A 492 9.16 14.44 7.99
CA ILE A 492 10.07 14.20 9.11
C ILE A 492 9.43 13.26 10.15
N SER A 493 8.16 13.49 10.48
CA SER A 493 7.44 12.72 11.49
C SER A 493 7.26 11.26 11.10
N SER A 494 6.74 11.01 9.89
CA SER A 494 6.54 9.65 9.36
C SER A 494 7.85 8.88 9.23
N CYS A 495 8.91 9.52 8.73
CA CYS A 495 10.23 8.88 8.58
C CYS A 495 10.85 8.50 9.93
N LEU A 496 10.77 9.39 10.92
CA LEU A 496 11.32 9.12 12.24
C LEU A 496 10.49 8.07 12.99
N ALA A 497 9.16 8.13 12.88
CA ALA A 497 8.25 7.16 13.47
C ALA A 497 8.48 5.75 12.91
N SER A 498 8.42 5.59 11.58
CA SER A 498 8.59 4.29 10.92
C SER A 498 9.96 3.70 11.22
N LYS A 499 11.03 4.51 11.12
CA LYS A 499 12.40 4.08 11.46
C LYS A 499 12.51 3.55 12.90
N MET A 500 12.00 4.30 13.87
CA MET A 500 12.05 3.91 15.27
C MET A 500 11.24 2.62 15.52
N VAL A 501 10.04 2.51 14.93
CA VAL A 501 9.18 1.33 15.10
C VAL A 501 9.81 0.10 14.47
N TYR A 502 10.28 0.17 13.22
CA TYR A 502 10.92 -0.97 12.55
C TYR A 502 12.16 -1.45 13.30
N LYS A 503 12.95 -0.52 13.83
CA LYS A 503 14.15 -0.86 14.57
C LYS A 503 13.84 -1.49 15.94
N GLU A 504 13.01 -0.84 16.75
CA GLU A 504 12.82 -1.19 18.17
C GLU A 504 11.65 -2.15 18.48
N GLY A 505 10.70 -2.30 17.55
CA GLY A 505 9.55 -3.18 17.74
C GLY A 505 8.30 -2.47 18.28
N THR A 506 7.15 -3.14 18.17
CA THR A 506 5.84 -2.57 18.55
C THR A 506 5.73 -2.35 20.06
N LYS A 507 6.30 -3.26 20.85
CA LYS A 507 6.25 -3.22 22.32
C LYS A 507 7.00 -2.03 22.90
N PHE A 508 8.11 -1.62 22.28
CA PHE A 508 8.87 -0.46 22.71
C PHE A 508 7.99 0.80 22.66
N ILE A 509 7.27 0.99 21.56
CA ILE A 509 6.33 2.11 21.36
C ILE A 509 5.14 1.99 22.29
N GLY A 510 4.48 0.82 22.32
CA GLY A 510 3.28 0.58 23.12
C GLY A 510 3.48 0.70 24.63
N ALA A 511 4.72 0.55 25.13
CA ALA A 511 5.04 0.71 26.54
C ALA A 511 5.19 2.19 26.98
N GLN A 512 5.35 3.13 26.04
CA GLN A 512 5.56 4.53 26.38
C GLN A 512 4.24 5.28 26.55
N PRO A 513 4.16 6.25 27.49
CA PRO A 513 3.07 7.22 27.50
C PRO A 513 3.02 7.99 26.19
N LYS A 514 1.81 8.18 25.62
CA LYS A 514 1.63 8.86 24.33
C LYS A 514 2.25 10.25 24.31
N GLU A 515 2.18 10.97 25.43
CA GLU A 515 2.70 12.33 25.58
C GLU A 515 4.24 12.39 25.58
N LYS A 516 4.91 11.25 25.81
CA LYS A 516 6.38 11.15 25.80
C LYS A 516 6.95 10.65 24.49
N LEU A 517 6.13 10.07 23.61
CA LEU A 517 6.59 9.43 22.37
C LEU A 517 7.44 10.36 21.50
N ALA A 518 6.98 11.60 21.31
CA ALA A 518 7.71 12.57 20.50
C ALA A 518 9.06 12.93 21.09
N ALA A 519 9.13 13.17 22.40
CA ALA A 519 10.38 13.47 23.09
C ALA A 519 11.36 12.29 23.05
N ILE A 520 10.85 11.06 23.14
CA ILE A 520 11.67 9.84 23.01
C ILE A 520 12.21 9.71 21.59
N ALA A 521 11.36 9.87 20.57
CA ALA A 521 11.76 9.79 19.17
C ALA A 521 12.79 10.86 18.77
N LEU A 522 12.63 12.10 19.24
CA LEU A 522 13.60 13.17 18.99
C LEU A 522 14.95 12.89 19.67
N LYS A 523 14.96 12.36 20.90
CA LYS A 523 16.20 11.90 21.54
C LYS A 523 16.78 10.67 20.84
N TYR A 524 15.94 9.80 20.29
CA TYR A 524 16.36 8.59 19.59
C TYR A 524 17.27 8.95 18.41
N ILE A 525 16.89 9.94 17.61
CA ILE A 525 17.70 10.38 16.47
C ILE A 525 19.01 11.05 16.89
N GLU A 526 19.03 11.78 18.01
CA GLU A 526 20.28 12.29 18.60
C GLU A 526 21.21 11.15 19.02
N LYS A 527 20.66 10.11 19.67
CA LYS A 527 21.42 8.93 20.07
C LYS A 527 21.93 8.15 18.88
N GLU A 528 21.18 8.02 17.80
CA GLU A 528 21.70 7.39 16.58
C GLU A 528 22.89 8.15 15.99
N LYS A 529 22.91 9.49 16.04
CA LYS A 529 24.07 10.27 15.61
C LYS A 529 25.29 9.99 16.49
N GLU A 530 25.11 9.89 17.81
CA GLU A 530 26.18 9.48 18.73
C GLU A 530 26.71 8.07 18.40
N ILE A 531 25.81 7.11 18.14
CA ILE A 531 26.20 5.74 17.76
C ILE A 531 26.93 5.72 16.41
N ALA A 532 26.52 6.52 15.43
CA ALA A 532 27.21 6.62 14.15
C ALA A 532 28.66 7.11 14.31
N LEU A 533 28.89 8.13 15.15
CA LEU A 533 30.24 8.61 15.46
C LEU A 533 31.09 7.56 16.17
N LEU A 534 30.49 6.75 17.05
CA LEU A 534 31.18 5.62 17.69
C LEU A 534 31.59 4.55 16.66
N LYS A 535 30.73 4.25 15.69
CA LYS A 535 31.05 3.32 14.60
C LYS A 535 32.19 3.83 13.72
N GLU A 536 32.19 5.13 13.37
CA GLU A 536 33.29 5.74 12.62
C GLU A 536 34.61 5.65 13.40
N ALA A 537 34.58 5.97 14.69
CA ALA A 537 35.76 5.84 15.55
C ALA A 537 36.27 4.38 15.69
N LEU A 538 35.38 3.39 15.61
CA LEU A 538 35.74 1.97 15.63
C LEU A 538 36.45 1.51 14.35
N ALA A 539 36.16 2.13 13.19
CA ALA A 539 36.78 1.76 11.93
C ALA A 539 38.31 1.90 12.01
N ASP A 540 38.79 2.98 12.64
CA ASP A 540 40.20 3.30 12.82
C ASP A 540 40.85 2.66 14.07
N ALA A 541 40.10 1.86 14.84
CA ALA A 541 40.62 1.22 16.05
C ALA A 541 41.59 0.08 15.73
N ASP A 542 42.66 -0.06 16.53
CA ASP A 542 43.59 -1.20 16.45
C ASP A 542 42.97 -2.44 17.11
N MET A 543 42.13 -3.15 16.34
CA MET A 543 41.36 -4.32 16.78
C MET A 543 41.13 -5.29 15.59
N PRO A 544 41.06 -6.61 15.82
CA PRO A 544 40.63 -7.57 14.81
C PRO A 544 39.27 -7.21 14.18
N GLU A 545 39.16 -7.34 12.86
CA GLU A 545 37.97 -6.94 12.08
C GLU A 545 36.70 -7.71 12.45
N ASP A 546 36.81 -8.99 12.83
CA ASP A 546 35.69 -9.81 13.31
C ASP A 546 35.07 -9.23 14.59
N LYS A 547 35.92 -8.72 15.49
CA LYS A 547 35.48 -8.06 16.73
C LYS A 547 34.91 -6.68 16.45
N LYS A 548 35.49 -5.90 15.53
CA LYS A 548 34.93 -4.61 15.10
C LYS A 548 33.52 -4.82 14.56
N GLN A 549 33.34 -5.78 13.66
CA GLN A 549 32.04 -6.09 13.09
C GLN A 549 31.04 -6.50 14.18
N THR A 550 31.44 -7.39 15.10
CA THR A 550 30.58 -7.77 16.23
C THR A 550 30.14 -6.57 17.08
N ILE A 551 31.03 -5.62 17.35
CA ILE A 551 30.68 -4.40 18.11
C ILE A 551 29.74 -3.52 17.29
N VAL A 552 30.01 -3.34 15.99
CA VAL A 552 29.13 -2.60 15.08
C VAL A 552 27.73 -3.21 15.08
N ASP A 553 27.62 -4.52 14.96
CA ASP A 553 26.33 -5.23 14.95
C ASP A 553 25.56 -5.00 16.27
N LEU A 554 26.24 -5.05 17.41
CA LEU A 554 25.64 -4.77 18.72
C LEU A 554 25.18 -3.31 18.85
N LEU A 555 25.98 -2.36 18.37
CA LEU A 555 25.65 -0.94 18.38
C LEU A 555 24.47 -0.63 17.44
N GLU A 556 24.41 -1.28 16.29
CA GLU A 556 23.30 -1.17 15.35
C GLU A 556 22.01 -1.77 15.92
N ALA A 557 22.11 -2.94 16.55
CA ALA A 557 20.96 -3.67 17.08
C ALA A 557 20.31 -2.99 18.29
N GLY A 558 21.07 -2.33 19.15
CA GLY A 558 20.52 -1.79 20.41
C GLY A 558 21.20 -0.56 20.99
N GLY A 559 22.19 0.02 20.31
CA GLY A 559 22.99 1.14 20.85
C GLY A 559 22.14 2.38 21.15
N ALA A 560 21.25 2.78 20.23
CA ALA A 560 20.42 3.96 20.39
C ALA A 560 19.44 3.82 21.57
N ARG A 561 18.67 2.71 21.61
CA ARG A 561 17.76 2.41 22.73
C ARG A 561 18.49 2.31 24.07
N THR A 562 19.63 1.64 24.12
CA THR A 562 20.42 1.51 25.36
C THR A 562 20.89 2.89 25.85
N SER A 563 21.33 3.75 24.92
CA SER A 563 21.76 5.12 25.23
C SER A 563 20.62 6.04 25.70
N LEU A 564 19.37 5.75 25.30
CA LEU A 564 18.19 6.48 25.80
C LEU A 564 17.92 6.23 27.29
N GLY A 565 18.30 5.07 27.82
CA GLY A 565 18.01 4.68 29.21
C GLY A 565 16.52 4.50 29.51
N VAL A 566 15.71 4.24 28.48
CA VAL A 566 14.27 3.98 28.58
C VAL A 566 14.07 2.46 28.50
N TYR A 567 13.74 1.85 29.63
CA TYR A 567 13.62 0.39 29.79
C TYR A 567 12.18 -0.05 29.98
#